data_AF-A0AAJ0LY26-F1
#
_entry.id   AF-A0AAJ0LY26-F1
#
_cell.length_a   1.000
_cell.length_b   1.000
_cell.length_c   1.000
_cell.angle_alpha   90.00
_cell.angle_beta   90.00
_cell.angle_gamma   90.00
#
_symmetry.space_group_name_H-M   'P 1'
#
loop_
_entity.id
_entity.type
_entity.pdbx_description
1 polymer ?
#
loop_
_entity_poly.entity_id
_entity_poly.type
_entity_poly.pdbx_seq_one_letter_code
_entity_poly.pdbx_strand_id
1 'polypeptide(L)'
;MVGSVLITKQSPRRRNRQVPERSHPRGHRAGSQTPINAIYDSGTPLFTKAAIGSLVQKIDEAGIRRVQTEPRSLKLSIAGIDGKMVDTSLQIGVKHPIPPHWPPPENGSVLMDAMLSIDFRPIDHLTSIASVFVSDFDLRKAFLTMTVNVLAVPVLPDTGEVVPDAPIRPASETRAVLQQEKAKWDASAACRELMAMLQAVADASRLPHVDKVVAFACYRPSVVERAERVVTEHALVLSIRDFFTRHSPMTTVRCYIQDPIYEDIDREVLEDLGMTVLDHPCGFLQVDDSTAVFFSGAWNSYTADRG
;
A
#
# COMPACT_ATOMS: atom_id res chain seq x y z
N MET A 1 7.84 26.85 7.17
CA MET A 1 8.83 25.97 6.53
C MET A 1 8.07 24.73 6.09
N VAL A 2 7.78 24.61 4.79
CA VAL A 2 6.88 23.58 4.24
C VAL A 2 7.74 22.36 3.91
N GLY A 3 7.56 21.27 4.65
CA GLY A 3 8.28 20.01 4.42
C GLY A 3 7.76 19.32 3.17
N SER A 4 8.61 19.23 2.15
CA SER A 4 8.37 18.46 0.93
C SER A 4 8.92 17.05 1.13
N VAL A 5 8.05 16.03 1.15
CA VAL A 5 8.48 14.63 1.14
C VAL A 5 9.00 14.30 -0.26
N LEU A 6 10.33 14.23 -0.39
CA LEU A 6 11.02 13.92 -1.64
C LEU A 6 11.20 12.40 -1.76
N ILE A 7 10.30 11.71 -2.46
CA ILE A 7 10.55 10.31 -2.87
C ILE A 7 11.49 10.37 -4.08
N THR A 8 12.78 10.14 -3.86
CA THR A 8 13.82 10.33 -4.88
C THR A 8 13.94 9.15 -5.86
N LYS A 9 14.08 9.55 -7.13
CA LYS A 9 14.71 8.91 -8.30
C LYS A 9 15.40 7.56 -8.03
N GLN A 10 14.85 6.47 -8.56
CA GLN A 10 15.64 5.26 -8.81
C GLN A 10 16.60 5.49 -9.99
N SER A 11 17.89 5.32 -9.77
CA SER A 11 18.92 5.32 -10.83
C SER A 11 18.79 4.09 -11.74
N PRO A 12 19.13 4.19 -13.04
CA PRO A 12 18.96 3.07 -13.97
C PRO A 12 19.97 1.95 -13.67
N ARG A 13 19.47 0.75 -13.36
CA ARG A 13 20.29 -0.48 -13.31
C ARG A 13 20.84 -0.77 -14.71
N ARG A 14 22.17 -0.75 -14.88
CA ARG A 14 22.87 -1.33 -16.02
C ARG A 14 22.58 -2.84 -16.08
N ARG A 15 21.83 -3.31 -17.08
CA ARG A 15 21.76 -4.73 -17.46
C ARG A 15 22.66 -4.95 -18.68
N ASN A 16 23.82 -5.57 -18.45
CA ASN A 16 24.57 -6.26 -19.49
C ASN A 16 23.93 -7.64 -19.71
N ARG A 17 23.15 -7.80 -20.78
CA ARG A 17 22.92 -9.10 -21.43
C ARG A 17 22.46 -8.84 -22.86
N GLN A 18 23.32 -9.17 -23.82
CA GLN A 18 23.01 -9.19 -25.25
C GLN A 18 21.94 -10.26 -25.53
N VAL A 19 20.83 -9.84 -26.13
CA VAL A 19 19.82 -10.69 -26.80
C VAL A 19 19.44 -9.94 -28.08
N PRO A 20 19.26 -10.62 -29.24
CA PRO A 20 19.33 -9.97 -30.54
C PRO A 20 18.13 -9.07 -30.84
N GLU A 21 18.41 -7.98 -31.55
CA GLU A 21 17.46 -6.99 -32.03
C GLU A 21 16.34 -7.63 -32.86
N ARG A 22 15.11 -7.60 -32.33
CA ARG A 22 13.92 -7.53 -33.16
C ARG A 22 13.58 -6.05 -33.32
N SER A 23 13.75 -5.55 -34.53
CA SER A 23 13.41 -4.20 -34.96
C SER A 23 11.91 -3.95 -34.81
N HIS A 24 11.53 -3.32 -33.71
CA HIS A 24 10.29 -2.53 -33.64
C HIS A 24 10.67 -1.08 -33.92
N PRO A 25 9.88 -0.34 -34.71
CA PRO A 25 10.22 1.02 -35.08
C PRO A 25 10.24 1.89 -33.82
N ARG A 26 11.44 2.16 -33.31
CA ARG A 26 11.71 3.31 -32.43
C ARG A 26 11.54 4.56 -33.28
N GLY A 27 10.30 5.00 -33.41
CA GLY A 27 10.01 6.35 -33.86
C GLY A 27 10.67 7.31 -32.87
N HIS A 28 11.69 8.03 -33.33
CA HIS A 28 12.21 9.22 -32.68
C HIS A 28 11.04 10.18 -32.38
N ARG A 29 10.65 10.30 -31.11
CA ARG A 29 9.94 11.50 -30.61
C ARG A 29 10.97 12.42 -29.96
N ALA A 30 11.63 13.20 -30.79
CA ALA A 30 12.14 14.49 -30.35
C ALA A 30 10.93 15.44 -30.27
N GLY A 31 10.66 16.02 -29.10
CA GLY A 31 9.94 17.31 -29.03
C GLY A 31 8.51 17.37 -28.47
N SER A 32 7.92 16.32 -27.88
CA SER A 32 6.66 16.50 -27.12
C SER A 32 6.75 15.87 -25.73
N GLN A 33 7.18 16.66 -24.74
CA GLN A 33 6.84 16.37 -23.35
C GLN A 33 5.31 16.39 -23.25
N THR A 34 4.71 15.32 -22.77
CA THR A 34 3.30 15.37 -22.37
C THR A 34 3.15 16.42 -21.26
N PRO A 35 1.99 17.07 -21.11
CA PRO A 35 1.77 18.03 -20.02
C PRO A 35 2.11 17.46 -18.64
N ILE A 36 1.88 16.16 -18.45
CA ILE A 36 2.22 15.42 -17.22
C ILE A 36 3.73 15.35 -16.99
N ASN A 37 4.52 15.07 -18.04
CA ASN A 37 5.99 15.06 -17.94
C ASN A 37 6.52 16.45 -17.57
N ALA A 38 5.98 17.51 -18.16
CA ALA A 38 6.40 18.87 -17.83
C ALA A 38 6.11 19.22 -16.36
N ILE A 39 4.96 18.82 -15.82
CA ILE A 39 4.59 19.02 -14.40
C ILE A 39 5.53 18.23 -13.48
N TYR A 40 5.86 16.99 -13.83
CA TYR A 40 6.76 16.16 -13.03
C TYR A 40 8.21 16.66 -13.08
N ASP A 41 8.71 17.00 -14.27
CA ASP A 41 10.07 17.49 -14.50
C ASP A 41 10.30 18.86 -13.83
N SER A 42 9.24 19.64 -13.55
CA SER A 42 9.34 20.87 -12.76
C SER A 42 9.57 20.64 -11.27
N GLY A 43 9.61 19.38 -10.82
CA GLY A 43 9.75 19.00 -9.42
C GLY A 43 8.45 19.07 -8.61
N THR A 44 7.30 19.20 -9.27
CA THR A 44 6.00 19.20 -8.59
C THR A 44 5.75 17.81 -7.97
N PRO A 45 5.54 17.70 -6.65
CA PRO A 45 5.24 16.42 -6.03
C PRO A 45 3.90 15.86 -6.52
N LEU A 46 3.90 14.61 -6.99
CA LEU A 46 2.68 13.92 -7.43
C LEU A 46 1.71 13.65 -6.27
N PHE A 47 2.26 13.45 -5.07
CA PHE A 47 1.51 13.15 -3.85
C PHE A 47 1.92 14.15 -2.77
N THR A 48 0.98 14.99 -2.34
CA THR A 48 1.22 15.96 -1.26
C THR A 48 0.46 15.53 -0.01
N LYS A 49 1.04 15.81 1.17
CA LYS A 49 0.33 15.59 2.45
C LYS A 49 -1.00 16.34 2.51
N ALA A 50 -1.09 17.52 1.91
CA ALA A 50 -2.32 18.30 1.83
C ALA A 50 -3.40 17.58 1.00
N ALA A 51 -3.06 17.04 -0.17
CA ALA A 51 -4.00 16.30 -1.01
C ALA A 51 -4.44 14.99 -0.34
N ILE A 52 -3.50 14.23 0.25
CA ILE A 52 -3.81 13.00 1.00
C ILE A 52 -4.68 13.33 2.21
N GLY A 53 -4.34 14.38 2.97
CA GLY A 53 -5.10 14.81 4.15
C GLY A 53 -6.52 15.25 3.81
N SER A 54 -6.72 15.99 2.71
CA SER A 54 -8.05 16.35 2.23
C SER A 54 -8.86 15.11 1.83
N LEU A 55 -8.21 14.11 1.22
CA LEU A 55 -8.87 12.85 0.87
C LEU A 55 -9.26 12.04 2.12
N VAL A 56 -8.35 11.93 3.08
CA VAL A 56 -8.58 11.31 4.40
C VAL A 56 -9.80 11.94 5.07
N GLN A 57 -9.86 13.27 5.15
CA GLN A 57 -10.99 13.98 5.74
C GLN A 57 -12.31 13.64 5.05
N LYS A 58 -12.35 13.58 3.72
CA LYS A 58 -13.57 13.21 2.98
C LYS A 58 -13.99 11.77 3.25
N ILE A 59 -13.03 10.85 3.40
CA ILE A 59 -13.30 9.45 3.76
C ILE A 59 -13.86 9.35 5.18
N ASP A 60 -13.32 10.14 6.11
CA ASP A 60 -13.81 10.24 7.49
C ASP A 60 -15.25 10.77 7.55
N GLU A 61 -15.50 11.89 6.88
CA GLU A 61 -16.84 12.49 6.79
C GLU A 61 -17.85 11.54 6.15
N ALA A 62 -17.38 10.70 5.21
CA ALA A 62 -18.20 9.67 4.62
C ALA A 62 -18.41 8.46 5.55
N GLY A 63 -17.53 8.19 6.52
CA GLY A 63 -17.66 7.09 7.47
C GLY A 63 -17.42 5.69 6.88
N ILE A 64 -16.57 5.57 5.85
CA ILE A 64 -16.38 4.33 5.07
C ILE A 64 -14.91 3.87 5.16
N ARG A 65 -14.41 3.68 6.39
CA ARG A 65 -13.05 3.17 6.62
C ARG A 65 -12.96 1.66 6.61
N ARG A 66 -14.10 0.99 6.77
CA ARG A 66 -14.25 -0.45 6.93
C ARG A 66 -15.32 -0.96 5.99
N VAL A 67 -15.40 -2.27 5.85
CA VAL A 67 -16.46 -2.97 5.13
C VAL A 67 -17.84 -2.43 5.54
N GLN A 68 -18.60 -1.97 4.56
CA GLN A 68 -19.98 -1.51 4.66
C GLN A 68 -20.86 -2.44 3.82
N THR A 69 -21.92 -2.95 4.43
CA THR A 69 -22.91 -3.82 3.77
C THR A 69 -24.11 -3.04 3.23
N GLU A 70 -24.39 -1.87 3.81
CA GLU A 70 -25.55 -1.08 3.47
C GLU A 70 -25.36 -0.29 2.16
N PRO A 71 -26.33 -0.32 1.24
CA PRO A 71 -26.26 0.43 0.00
C PRO A 71 -26.10 1.93 0.20
N ARG A 72 -25.07 2.52 -0.42
CA ARG A 72 -24.83 3.96 -0.33
C ARG A 72 -24.16 4.50 -1.59
N SER A 73 -24.65 5.65 -2.04
CA SER A 73 -23.96 6.46 -3.04
C SER A 73 -23.04 7.47 -2.36
N LEU A 74 -21.79 7.53 -2.80
CA LEU A 74 -20.80 8.50 -2.35
C LEU A 74 -20.34 9.35 -3.53
N LYS A 75 -20.20 10.66 -3.32
CA LYS A 75 -19.58 11.56 -4.29
C LYS A 75 -18.34 12.19 -3.67
N LEU A 76 -17.19 11.99 -4.31
CA LEU A 76 -15.91 12.53 -3.89
C LEU A 76 -15.35 13.43 -5.00
N SER A 77 -14.86 14.61 -4.64
CA SER A 77 -14.14 15.49 -5.58
C SER A 77 -12.65 15.45 -5.27
N ILE A 78 -11.82 15.08 -6.24
CA ILE A 78 -10.36 14.93 -6.10
C ILE A 78 -9.67 15.89 -7.07
N ALA A 79 -8.66 16.61 -6.61
CA ALA A 79 -7.86 17.49 -7.47
C ALA A 79 -6.84 16.66 -8.27
N GLY A 80 -6.78 16.89 -9.58
CA GLY A 80 -5.68 16.42 -10.42
C GLY A 80 -4.41 17.24 -10.22
N ILE A 81 -3.30 16.75 -10.77
CA ILE A 81 -2.01 17.48 -10.76
C ILE A 81 -2.04 18.76 -11.60
N ASP A 82 -3.03 18.90 -12.47
CA ASP A 82 -3.34 20.12 -13.22
C ASP A 82 -4.20 21.11 -12.41
N GLY A 83 -4.50 20.80 -11.14
CA GLY A 83 -5.31 21.62 -10.24
C GLY A 83 -6.82 21.54 -10.47
N LYS A 84 -7.29 20.76 -11.46
CA LYS A 84 -8.72 20.64 -11.75
C LYS A 84 -9.37 19.63 -10.81
N MET A 85 -10.58 19.97 -10.35
CA MET A 85 -11.40 19.05 -9.55
C MET A 85 -12.10 18.04 -10.46
N VAL A 86 -12.04 16.77 -10.07
CA VAL A 86 -12.72 15.66 -10.74
C VAL A 86 -13.67 15.01 -9.74
N ASP A 87 -14.95 15.00 -10.10
CA ASP A 87 -15.99 14.33 -9.33
C ASP A 87 -16.01 12.83 -9.65
N THR A 88 -16.00 12.00 -8.61
CA THR A 88 -16.12 10.54 -8.68
C THR A 88 -17.35 10.13 -7.88
N SER A 89 -18.27 9.44 -8.54
CA SER A 89 -19.42 8.80 -7.89
C SER A 89 -19.11 7.33 -7.66
N LEU A 90 -19.31 6.86 -6.44
CA LEU A 90 -19.06 5.49 -6.01
C LEU A 90 -20.35 4.90 -5.44
N GLN A 91 -20.55 3.60 -5.63
CA GLN A 91 -21.65 2.86 -5.02
C GLN A 91 -21.06 1.79 -4.11
N ILE A 92 -21.62 1.68 -2.91
CA ILE A 92 -21.23 0.73 -1.88
C ILE A 92 -22.46 -0.09 -1.52
N GLY A 93 -22.27 -1.30 -1.03
CA GLY A 93 -23.33 -2.27 -0.71
C GLY A 93 -23.98 -2.88 -1.96
N VAL A 94 -23.44 -2.62 -3.15
CA VAL A 94 -23.95 -3.20 -4.40
C VAL A 94 -23.35 -4.58 -4.60
N LYS A 95 -24.23 -5.58 -4.74
CA LYS A 95 -23.87 -6.97 -5.02
C LYS A 95 -23.81 -7.20 -6.52
N HIS A 96 -22.78 -7.92 -6.96
CA HIS A 96 -22.52 -8.28 -8.35
C HIS A 96 -22.21 -9.77 -8.47
N PRO A 97 -22.56 -10.42 -9.59
CA PRO A 97 -22.13 -11.78 -9.83
C PRO A 97 -20.60 -11.84 -9.91
N ILE A 98 -20.04 -12.98 -9.50
CA ILE A 98 -18.61 -13.23 -9.67
C ILE A 98 -18.30 -13.25 -11.18
N PRO A 99 -17.22 -12.57 -11.62
CA PRO A 99 -16.85 -12.55 -13.02
C PRO A 99 -16.68 -13.97 -13.60
N PRO A 100 -17.09 -14.24 -14.86
CA PRO A 100 -17.09 -15.58 -15.44
C PRO A 100 -15.72 -16.26 -15.52
N HIS A 101 -14.64 -15.48 -15.42
CA HIS A 101 -13.27 -15.97 -15.47
C HIS A 101 -12.70 -16.35 -14.09
N TRP A 102 -13.47 -16.17 -13.01
CA TRP A 102 -13.13 -16.63 -11.67
C TRP A 102 -13.85 -17.94 -11.36
N PRO A 103 -13.23 -18.88 -10.62
CA PRO A 103 -13.90 -20.09 -10.21
C PRO A 103 -15.16 -19.74 -9.39
N PRO A 104 -16.32 -20.36 -9.67
CA PRO A 104 -17.51 -20.13 -8.87
C PRO A 104 -17.24 -20.62 -7.44
N PRO A 105 -17.65 -19.85 -6.42
CA PRO A 105 -17.40 -20.22 -5.04
C PRO A 105 -18.35 -21.34 -4.63
N GLU A 106 -17.84 -22.33 -3.90
CA GLU A 106 -18.62 -23.50 -3.47
C GLU A 106 -19.81 -23.13 -2.57
N ASN A 107 -19.68 -22.03 -1.82
CA ASN A 107 -20.71 -21.52 -0.91
C ASN A 107 -21.74 -20.59 -1.58
N GLY A 108 -21.65 -20.39 -2.91
CA GLY A 108 -22.57 -19.52 -3.64
C GLY A 108 -22.44 -18.03 -3.34
N SER A 109 -21.32 -17.57 -2.76
CA SER A 109 -21.10 -16.15 -2.47
C SER A 109 -21.12 -15.27 -3.72
N VAL A 110 -21.49 -14.01 -3.55
CA VAL A 110 -21.40 -12.95 -4.58
C VAL A 110 -20.39 -11.89 -4.15
N LEU A 111 -19.94 -11.06 -5.08
CA LEU A 111 -19.08 -9.92 -4.74
C LEU A 111 -19.94 -8.72 -4.33
N MET A 112 -19.51 -7.99 -3.33
CA MET A 112 -20.16 -6.75 -2.90
C MET A 112 -19.15 -5.63 -2.75
N ASP A 113 -19.41 -4.49 -3.38
CA ASP A 113 -18.60 -3.27 -3.23
C ASP A 113 -18.70 -2.77 -1.79
N ALA A 114 -17.68 -3.00 -0.98
CA ALA A 114 -17.82 -2.91 0.47
C ALA A 114 -16.88 -1.91 1.15
N MET A 115 -15.74 -1.57 0.53
CA MET A 115 -14.74 -0.71 1.15
C MET A 115 -14.09 0.21 0.13
N LEU A 116 -13.64 1.38 0.54
CA LEU A 116 -12.86 2.26 -0.33
C LEU A 116 -11.42 1.77 -0.46
N SER A 117 -10.90 1.78 -1.69
CA SER A 117 -9.47 1.62 -1.99
C SER A 117 -8.95 2.88 -2.66
N ILE A 118 -7.69 3.24 -2.41
CA ILE A 118 -7.06 4.37 -3.07
C ILE A 118 -5.89 3.84 -3.89
N ASP A 119 -5.97 4.08 -5.20
CA ASP A 119 -4.87 3.77 -6.10
C ASP A 119 -4.01 5.01 -6.28
N PHE A 120 -2.73 4.85 -5.96
CA PHE A 120 -1.71 5.84 -6.21
C PHE A 120 -1.13 5.60 -7.60
N ARG A 121 -1.24 6.59 -8.48
CA ARG A 121 -0.78 6.53 -9.87
C ARG A 121 0.59 7.20 -9.99
N PRO A 122 1.70 6.44 -9.95
CA PRO A 122 3.03 7.00 -10.14
C PRO A 122 3.19 7.55 -11.57
N ILE A 123 4.29 8.27 -11.81
CA ILE A 123 4.56 8.90 -13.11
C ILE A 123 4.46 7.91 -14.28
N ASP A 124 4.94 6.69 -14.11
CA ASP A 124 4.88 5.64 -15.14
C ASP A 124 3.43 5.26 -15.47
N HIS A 125 2.53 5.27 -14.48
CA HIS A 125 1.11 5.02 -14.71
C HIS A 125 0.46 6.22 -15.45
N LEU A 126 0.76 7.44 -15.04
CA LEU A 126 0.20 8.64 -15.66
C LEU A 126 0.64 8.87 -17.11
N THR A 127 1.80 8.31 -17.49
CA THR A 127 2.44 8.55 -18.79
C THR A 127 2.38 7.33 -19.72
N SER A 128 2.05 6.14 -19.19
CA SER A 128 1.95 4.91 -19.97
C SER A 128 0.55 4.67 -20.51
N ILE A 129 0.46 4.47 -21.83
CA ILE A 129 -0.75 4.01 -22.53
C ILE A 129 -1.07 2.54 -22.19
N ALA A 130 -0.08 1.76 -21.73
CA ALA A 130 -0.23 0.32 -21.48
C ALA A 130 -0.94 -0.01 -20.15
N SER A 131 -1.19 0.98 -19.30
CA SER A 131 -1.76 0.80 -17.96
C SER A 131 -3.28 0.88 -17.92
N VAL A 132 -3.92 1.27 -19.02
CA VAL A 132 -5.36 1.42 -19.06
C VAL A 132 -5.93 0.33 -19.95
N PHE A 133 -6.79 -0.51 -19.39
CA PHE A 133 -7.75 -1.23 -20.22
C PHE A 133 -8.49 -0.18 -21.04
N VAL A 134 -8.20 -0.11 -22.34
CA VAL A 134 -8.61 0.99 -23.23
C VAL A 134 -10.13 1.21 -23.22
N SER A 135 -10.90 0.20 -22.81
CA SER A 135 -12.34 0.26 -22.59
C SER A 135 -12.79 1.23 -21.50
N ASP A 136 -11.97 1.50 -20.48
CA ASP A 136 -12.35 2.27 -19.28
C ASP A 136 -11.56 3.58 -19.11
N PHE A 137 -10.87 4.03 -20.17
CA PHE A 137 -10.10 5.27 -20.12
C PHE A 137 -11.02 6.51 -20.05
N ASP A 138 -11.04 7.15 -18.88
CA ASP A 138 -11.69 8.44 -18.67
C ASP A 138 -10.65 9.57 -18.75
N LEU A 139 -10.72 10.38 -19.82
CA LEU A 139 -9.86 11.55 -20.02
C LEU A 139 -9.89 12.52 -18.83
N ARG A 140 -11.01 12.61 -18.10
CA ARG A 140 -11.13 13.49 -16.92
C ARG A 140 -10.26 13.00 -15.77
N LYS A 141 -9.98 11.70 -15.69
CA LYS A 141 -9.14 11.07 -14.66
C LYS A 141 -7.66 11.00 -15.06
N ALA A 142 -7.29 11.43 -16.27
CA ALA A 142 -5.93 11.32 -16.77
C ALA A 142 -4.88 12.06 -15.92
N PHE A 143 -5.28 13.13 -15.24
CA PHE A 143 -4.42 13.95 -14.38
C PHE A 143 -4.54 13.61 -12.89
N LEU A 144 -5.36 12.62 -12.52
CA LEU A 144 -5.48 12.20 -11.12
C LEU A 144 -4.27 11.35 -10.73
N THR A 145 -3.46 11.84 -9.79
CA THR A 145 -2.42 11.02 -9.14
C THR A 145 -3.00 10.04 -8.13
N MET A 146 -4.18 10.31 -7.60
CA MET A 146 -4.89 9.40 -6.70
C MET A 146 -6.31 9.17 -7.22
N THR A 147 -6.73 7.92 -7.28
CA THR A 147 -8.12 7.56 -7.59
C THR A 147 -8.71 6.79 -6.44
N VAL A 148 -9.97 7.06 -6.11
CA VAL A 148 -10.72 6.27 -5.13
C VAL A 148 -11.58 5.29 -5.89
N ASN A 149 -11.46 4.02 -5.53
CA ASN A 149 -12.25 2.91 -6.05
C ASN A 149 -12.98 2.22 -4.90
N VAL A 150 -13.83 1.27 -5.24
CA VAL A 150 -14.44 0.35 -4.29
C VAL A 150 -13.78 -1.01 -4.43
N LEU A 151 -13.41 -1.61 -3.30
CA LEU A 151 -12.96 -2.98 -3.20
C LEU A 151 -14.17 -3.86 -2.92
N ALA A 152 -14.33 -4.88 -3.75
CA ALA A 152 -15.36 -5.87 -3.57
C ALA A 152 -14.90 -6.99 -2.63
N VAL A 153 -15.79 -7.41 -1.73
CA VAL A 153 -15.57 -8.56 -0.82
C VAL A 153 -16.62 -9.64 -1.09
N PRO A 154 -16.29 -10.92 -0.91
CA PRO A 154 -17.28 -11.98 -1.04
C PRO A 154 -18.27 -11.93 0.13
N VAL A 155 -19.57 -12.03 -0.19
CA VAL A 155 -20.66 -12.07 0.79
C VAL A 155 -21.66 -13.16 0.45
N LEU A 156 -22.35 -13.67 1.47
CA LEU A 156 -23.50 -14.55 1.26
C LEU A 156 -24.65 -13.74 0.63
N PRO A 157 -25.30 -14.23 -0.45
CA PRO A 157 -26.31 -13.45 -1.16
C PRO A 157 -27.49 -13.06 -0.28
N ASP A 158 -27.95 -13.98 0.57
CA ASP A 158 -29.18 -13.82 1.35
C ASP A 158 -28.96 -12.98 2.61
N THR A 159 -27.84 -13.18 3.32
CA THR A 159 -27.57 -12.50 4.60
C THR A 159 -26.72 -11.24 4.44
N GLY A 160 -25.94 -11.13 3.36
CA GLY A 160 -24.92 -10.08 3.21
C GLY A 160 -23.71 -10.25 4.14
N GLU A 161 -23.62 -11.37 4.85
CA GLU A 161 -22.49 -11.68 5.72
C GLU A 161 -21.20 -11.85 4.90
N VAL A 162 -20.11 -11.24 5.35
CA VAL A 162 -18.81 -11.34 4.71
C VAL A 162 -18.26 -12.74 4.86
N VAL A 163 -17.87 -13.33 3.74
CA VAL A 163 -17.20 -14.63 3.71
C VAL A 163 -15.70 -14.39 3.86
N PRO A 164 -15.02 -15.01 4.85
CA PRO A 164 -13.58 -14.97 4.91
C PRO A 164 -12.96 -15.52 3.63
N ASP A 165 -12.03 -14.78 3.04
CA ASP A 165 -11.29 -15.17 1.83
C ASP A 165 -10.24 -16.25 2.10
N ALA A 166 -9.88 -16.49 3.36
CA ALA A 166 -8.99 -17.55 3.81
C ALA A 166 -9.26 -17.93 5.28
N PRO A 167 -8.81 -19.10 5.75
CA PRO A 167 -8.86 -19.44 7.17
C PRO A 167 -8.06 -18.44 8.04
N ILE A 168 -8.68 -17.98 9.13
CA ILE A 168 -8.12 -17.00 10.06
C ILE A 168 -7.82 -17.68 11.40
N ARG A 169 -6.64 -17.42 11.98
CA ARG A 169 -6.24 -17.86 13.32
C ARG A 169 -6.82 -16.94 14.41
N PRO A 170 -7.16 -17.46 15.59
CA PRO A 170 -7.47 -16.62 16.75
C PRO A 170 -6.32 -15.69 17.14
N ALA A 171 -6.62 -14.59 17.84
CA ALA A 171 -5.62 -13.60 18.26
C ALA A 171 -4.45 -14.21 19.07
N SER A 172 -4.74 -15.13 19.99
CA SER A 172 -3.73 -15.80 20.82
C SER A 172 -2.74 -16.64 20.00
N GLU A 173 -3.22 -17.37 18.99
CA GLU A 173 -2.38 -18.17 18.10
C GLU A 173 -1.59 -17.25 17.16
N THR A 174 -2.23 -16.25 16.56
CA THR A 174 -1.57 -15.24 15.70
C THR A 174 -0.42 -14.55 16.46
N ARG A 175 -0.64 -14.18 17.72
CA ARG A 175 0.39 -13.63 18.61
C ARG A 175 1.56 -14.59 18.81
N ALA A 176 1.27 -15.85 19.13
CA ALA A 176 2.29 -16.87 19.36
C ALA A 176 3.15 -17.10 18.11
N VAL A 177 2.53 -17.18 16.92
CA VAL A 177 3.23 -17.34 15.64
C VAL A 177 4.13 -16.14 15.36
N LEU A 178 3.64 -14.90 15.53
CA LEU A 178 4.44 -13.70 15.32
C LEU A 178 5.64 -13.61 16.28
N GLN A 179 5.45 -13.96 17.57
CA GLN A 179 6.53 -13.97 18.54
C GLN A 179 7.57 -15.06 18.24
N GLN A 180 7.11 -16.26 17.85
CA GLN A 180 7.99 -17.33 17.43
C GLN A 180 8.79 -16.93 16.19
N GLU A 181 8.14 -16.31 15.20
CA GLU A 181 8.80 -15.88 13.97
C GLU A 181 9.78 -14.74 14.25
N LYS A 182 9.44 -13.80 15.14
CA LYS A 182 10.38 -12.76 15.58
C LYS A 182 11.66 -13.37 16.16
N ALA A 183 11.54 -14.38 17.04
CA ALA A 183 12.69 -15.07 17.60
C ALA A 183 13.53 -15.79 16.53
N LYS A 184 12.88 -16.47 15.57
CA LYS A 184 13.57 -17.12 14.44
C LYS A 184 14.28 -16.11 13.54
N TRP A 185 13.59 -15.03 13.17
CA TRP A 185 14.13 -13.94 12.36
C TRP A 185 15.36 -13.33 13.04
N ASP A 186 15.28 -12.99 14.33
CA ASP A 186 16.40 -12.42 15.09
C ASP A 186 17.62 -13.34 15.12
N ALA A 187 17.40 -14.65 15.18
CA ALA A 187 18.45 -15.67 15.14
C ALA A 187 18.99 -15.95 13.72
N SER A 188 18.37 -15.40 12.66
CA SER A 188 18.74 -15.67 11.28
C SER A 188 20.02 -14.97 10.83
N ALA A 189 20.69 -15.53 9.82
CA ALA A 189 21.83 -14.87 9.17
C ALA A 189 21.41 -13.56 8.49
N ALA A 190 20.24 -13.55 7.83
CA ALA A 190 19.72 -12.37 7.15
C ALA A 190 19.47 -11.19 8.10
N CYS A 191 18.91 -11.43 9.29
CA CYS A 191 18.75 -10.38 10.30
C CYS A 191 20.11 -9.86 10.78
N ARG A 192 21.07 -10.75 11.08
CA ARG A 192 22.42 -10.33 11.47
C ARG A 192 23.10 -9.48 10.40
N GLU A 193 23.02 -9.88 9.15
CA GLU A 193 23.57 -9.12 8.01
C GLU A 193 22.91 -7.75 7.89
N LEU A 194 21.57 -7.67 7.99
CA LEU A 194 20.85 -6.40 7.97
C LEU A 194 21.27 -5.49 9.13
N MET A 195 21.29 -6.02 10.35
CA MET A 195 21.68 -5.25 11.54
C MET A 195 23.14 -4.78 11.44
N ALA A 196 24.05 -5.59 10.88
CA ALA A 196 25.43 -5.20 10.64
C ALA A 196 25.54 -4.07 9.60
N MET A 197 24.74 -4.11 8.53
CA MET A 197 24.69 -3.03 7.54
C MET A 197 24.17 -1.72 8.16
N LEU A 198 23.10 -1.79 8.95
CA LEU A 198 22.57 -0.62 9.65
C LEU A 198 23.57 -0.06 10.67
N GLN A 199 24.25 -0.94 11.41
CA GLN A 199 25.31 -0.56 12.36
C GLN A 199 26.47 0.14 11.66
N ALA A 200 26.93 -0.37 10.52
CA ALA A 200 28.01 0.25 9.76
C ALA A 200 27.65 1.68 9.28
N VAL A 201 26.37 1.92 8.95
CA VAL A 201 25.86 3.26 8.61
C VAL A 201 25.84 4.17 9.85
N ALA A 202 25.43 3.63 11.01
CA ALA A 202 25.44 4.33 12.28
C ALA A 202 26.86 4.72 12.73
N ASP A 203 27.80 3.79 12.69
CA ASP A 203 29.21 3.99 13.08
C ASP A 203 29.88 5.04 12.20
N ALA A 204 29.50 5.12 10.92
CA ALA A 204 29.96 6.15 10.01
C ALA A 204 29.34 7.55 10.27
N SER A 205 28.52 7.71 11.31
CA SER A 205 27.74 8.92 11.61
C SER A 205 26.87 9.39 10.43
N ARG A 206 26.39 8.44 9.62
CA ARG A 206 25.52 8.69 8.46
C ARG A 206 24.08 8.29 8.69
N LEU A 207 23.75 7.76 9.87
CA LEU A 207 22.39 7.41 10.20
C LEU A 207 21.59 8.70 10.41
N PRO A 208 20.51 8.93 9.63
CA PRO A 208 19.64 10.07 9.88
C PRO A 208 18.94 9.92 11.23
N HIS A 209 18.47 11.03 11.80
CA HIS A 209 17.60 10.98 12.95
C HIS A 209 16.27 10.31 12.54
N VAL A 210 15.95 9.17 13.15
CA VAL A 210 14.70 8.45 12.94
C VAL A 210 13.93 8.37 14.25
N ASP A 211 12.72 8.94 14.27
CA ASP A 211 11.80 8.90 15.40
C ASP A 211 10.55 8.06 15.12
N LYS A 212 10.42 7.55 13.89
CA LYS A 212 9.34 6.65 13.51
C LYS A 212 9.71 5.67 12.38
N VAL A 213 9.09 4.50 12.44
CA VAL A 213 9.05 3.50 11.37
C VAL A 213 7.62 3.49 10.82
N VAL A 214 7.47 3.50 9.50
CA VAL A 214 6.16 3.33 8.85
C VAL A 214 6.23 2.16 7.88
N ALA A 215 5.44 1.12 8.14
CA ALA A 215 5.36 -0.09 7.34
C ALA A 215 4.06 -0.14 6.54
N PHE A 216 4.16 -0.51 5.26
CA PHE A 216 3.02 -0.58 4.34
C PHE A 216 2.90 -1.97 3.70
N ALA A 217 1.65 -2.36 3.42
CA ALA A 217 1.30 -3.53 2.62
C ALA A 217 1.81 -4.87 3.20
N CYS A 218 1.96 -4.96 4.52
CA CYS A 218 2.54 -6.14 5.19
C CYS A 218 1.58 -7.34 5.28
N TYR A 219 0.33 -7.20 4.81
CA TYR A 219 -0.70 -8.23 4.78
C TYR A 219 -1.14 -8.73 6.16
N ARG A 220 -2.28 -9.45 6.25
CA ARG A 220 -2.84 -9.94 7.52
C ARG A 220 -2.00 -11.08 8.12
N PRO A 221 -1.40 -10.93 9.32
CA PRO A 221 -0.72 -12.03 10.00
C PRO A 221 -1.66 -13.12 10.52
N SER A 222 -2.96 -12.82 10.68
CA SER A 222 -3.96 -13.81 11.15
C SER A 222 -4.31 -14.86 10.10
N VAL A 223 -4.07 -14.61 8.81
CA VAL A 223 -4.36 -15.56 7.74
C VAL A 223 -3.41 -16.76 7.79
N VAL A 224 -3.98 -17.96 7.68
CA VAL A 224 -3.21 -19.21 7.72
C VAL A 224 -2.30 -19.37 6.51
N GLU A 225 -2.83 -19.04 5.34
CA GLU A 225 -2.12 -19.08 4.06
C GLU A 225 -1.06 -17.99 3.97
N ARG A 226 0.07 -18.27 3.31
CA ARG A 226 1.18 -17.32 3.12
C ARG A 226 1.79 -16.78 4.42
N ALA A 227 1.51 -17.42 5.56
CA ALA A 227 1.88 -16.94 6.89
C ALA A 227 3.39 -16.67 7.02
N GLU A 228 4.26 -17.56 6.53
CA GLU A 228 5.71 -17.45 6.74
C GLU A 228 6.28 -16.10 6.28
N ARG A 229 5.95 -15.69 5.06
CA ARG A 229 6.43 -14.40 4.52
C ARG A 229 5.87 -13.25 5.33
N VAL A 230 4.55 -13.26 5.57
CA VAL A 230 3.84 -12.18 6.27
C VAL A 230 4.38 -11.99 7.67
N VAL A 231 4.51 -13.07 8.44
CA VAL A 231 5.02 -12.99 9.81
C VAL A 231 6.51 -12.63 9.86
N THR A 232 7.30 -13.01 8.85
CA THR A 232 8.70 -12.55 8.70
C THR A 232 8.77 -11.05 8.42
N GLU A 233 7.90 -10.50 7.56
CA GLU A 233 7.89 -9.07 7.26
C GLU A 233 7.55 -8.24 8.51
N HIS A 234 6.61 -8.70 9.34
CA HIS A 234 6.33 -8.07 10.64
C HIS A 234 7.52 -8.17 11.61
N ALA A 235 8.19 -9.32 11.66
CA ALA A 235 9.39 -9.51 12.48
C ALA A 235 10.54 -8.58 12.07
N LEU A 236 10.73 -8.39 10.77
CA LEU A 236 11.67 -7.43 10.19
C LEU A 236 11.35 -6.00 10.62
N VAL A 237 10.09 -5.56 10.49
CA VAL A 237 9.64 -4.21 10.90
C VAL A 237 9.94 -3.95 12.37
N LEU A 238 9.62 -4.91 13.25
CA LEU A 238 9.93 -4.82 14.67
C LEU A 238 11.44 -4.71 14.92
N SER A 239 12.26 -5.46 14.19
CA SER A 239 13.72 -5.41 14.31
C SER A 239 14.30 -4.06 13.88
N ILE A 240 13.74 -3.45 12.83
CA ILE A 240 14.11 -2.10 12.39
C ILE A 240 13.76 -1.08 13.47
N ARG A 241 12.55 -1.14 14.05
CA ARG A 241 12.15 -0.29 15.18
C ARG A 241 13.13 -0.44 16.34
N ASP A 242 13.42 -1.67 16.76
CA ASP A 242 14.30 -1.95 17.90
C ASP A 242 15.75 -1.49 17.64
N PHE A 243 16.21 -1.55 16.38
CA PHE A 243 17.50 -0.97 15.98
C PHE A 243 17.53 0.54 16.22
N PHE A 244 16.55 1.28 15.69
CA PHE A 244 16.51 2.74 15.83
C PHE A 244 16.29 3.19 17.27
N THR A 245 15.47 2.47 18.05
CA THR A 245 15.26 2.77 19.48
C THR A 245 16.58 2.71 20.26
N ARG A 246 17.44 1.73 19.98
CA ARG A 246 18.76 1.61 20.63
C ARG A 246 19.72 2.73 20.25
N HIS A 247 19.62 3.26 19.03
CA HIS A 247 20.49 4.30 18.51
C HIS A 247 20.00 5.73 18.79
N SER A 248 18.76 5.86 19.27
CA SER A 248 18.14 7.12 19.66
C SER A 248 17.61 7.04 21.11
N PRO A 249 18.47 6.86 22.13
CA PRO A 249 18.02 6.59 23.51
C PRO A 249 17.17 7.71 24.13
N MET A 250 17.24 8.93 23.57
CA MET A 250 16.44 10.08 24.00
C MET A 250 15.09 10.19 23.29
N THR A 251 14.78 9.28 22.37
CA THR A 251 13.58 9.35 21.53
C THR A 251 12.91 7.98 21.44
N THR A 252 11.65 7.90 21.83
CA THR A 252 10.85 6.70 21.57
C THR A 252 10.53 6.62 20.08
N VAL A 253 11.04 5.57 19.42
CA VAL A 253 10.74 5.33 18.00
C VAL A 253 9.34 4.74 17.88
N ARG A 254 8.43 5.51 17.27
CA ARG A 254 7.05 5.07 17.00
C ARG A 254 7.04 4.08 15.84
N CYS A 255 6.17 3.09 15.87
CA CYS A 255 6.08 2.11 14.80
C CYS A 255 4.65 2.08 14.25
N TYR A 256 4.46 2.67 13.10
CA TYR A 256 3.18 2.69 12.39
C TYR A 256 3.13 1.59 11.35
N ILE A 257 1.98 0.95 11.20
CA ILE A 257 1.75 -0.04 10.15
C ILE A 257 0.41 0.21 9.49
N GLN A 258 0.35 0.08 8.16
CA GLN A 258 -0.86 0.30 7.40
C GLN A 258 -1.02 -0.78 6.33
N ASP A 259 -2.14 -1.48 6.40
CA ASP A 259 -2.67 -2.28 5.32
C ASP A 259 -4.20 -2.16 5.34
N PRO A 260 -4.87 -1.77 4.23
CA PRO A 260 -6.33 -1.67 4.20
C PRO A 260 -7.03 -3.00 4.50
N ILE A 261 -6.37 -4.14 4.35
CA ILE A 261 -6.97 -5.45 4.63
C ILE A 261 -6.91 -5.87 6.10
N TYR A 262 -6.30 -5.09 7.00
CA TYR A 262 -6.26 -5.48 8.42
C TYR A 262 -7.63 -5.51 9.08
N GLU A 263 -7.93 -6.64 9.73
CA GLU A 263 -9.13 -6.84 10.53
C GLU A 263 -8.85 -6.61 12.03
N ASP A 264 -9.89 -6.70 12.86
CA ASP A 264 -9.79 -6.41 14.29
C ASP A 264 -8.80 -7.36 15.00
N ILE A 265 -8.73 -8.63 14.60
CA ILE A 265 -7.75 -9.60 15.13
C ILE A 265 -6.31 -9.15 14.83
N ASP A 266 -6.04 -8.71 13.59
CA ASP A 266 -4.70 -8.26 13.23
C ASP A 266 -4.33 -7.00 14.02
N ARG A 267 -5.27 -6.06 14.15
CA ARG A 267 -5.09 -4.81 14.90
C ARG A 267 -4.74 -5.09 16.35
N GLU A 268 -5.54 -5.89 17.03
CA GLU A 268 -5.30 -6.30 18.42
C GLU A 268 -3.90 -6.91 18.59
N VAL A 269 -3.52 -7.84 17.71
CA VAL A 269 -2.24 -8.53 17.84
C VAL A 269 -1.06 -7.59 17.58
N LEU A 270 -1.14 -6.74 16.56
CA LEU A 270 -0.09 -5.79 16.20
C LEU A 270 0.07 -4.68 17.25
N GLU A 271 -1.03 -4.20 17.83
CA GLU A 271 -1.03 -3.20 18.91
C GLU A 271 -0.35 -3.72 20.18
N ASP A 272 -0.64 -4.95 20.58
CA ASP A 272 0.04 -5.62 21.69
C ASP A 272 1.56 -5.83 21.46
N LEU A 273 2.01 -5.81 20.20
CA LEU A 273 3.43 -5.83 19.84
C LEU A 273 4.08 -4.43 19.80
N GLY A 274 3.33 -3.39 20.20
CA GLY A 274 3.78 -2.00 20.25
C GLY A 274 3.83 -1.33 18.88
N MET A 275 2.95 -1.74 17.96
CA MET A 275 2.73 -1.06 16.68
C MET A 275 1.41 -0.29 16.73
N THR A 276 1.32 0.82 16.01
CA THR A 276 0.06 1.55 15.83
C THR A 276 -0.47 1.25 14.43
N VAL A 277 -1.60 0.54 14.35
CA VAL A 277 -2.24 0.26 13.07
C VAL A 277 -3.01 1.48 12.59
N LEU A 278 -2.69 1.95 11.39
CA LEU A 278 -3.30 3.10 10.77
C LEU A 278 -4.29 2.67 9.69
N ASP A 279 -5.40 3.39 9.61
CA ASP A 279 -6.33 3.24 8.49
C ASP A 279 -5.71 3.78 7.21
N HIS A 280 -6.02 3.13 6.09
CA HIS A 280 -5.59 3.62 4.78
C HIS A 280 -6.29 4.96 4.44
N PRO A 281 -5.58 5.99 3.91
CA PRO A 281 -4.15 6.11 3.60
C PRO A 281 -3.32 6.89 4.65
N CYS A 282 -3.73 6.89 5.92
CA CYS A 282 -3.15 7.74 6.98
C CYS A 282 -1.66 7.50 7.27
N GLY A 283 -1.12 6.33 6.96
CA GLY A 283 0.31 6.03 7.04
C GLY A 283 1.17 6.97 6.19
N PHE A 284 0.69 7.39 5.01
CA PHE A 284 1.43 8.36 4.18
C PHE A 284 1.54 9.74 4.84
N LEU A 285 0.61 10.10 5.74
CA LEU A 285 0.68 11.35 6.48
C LEU A 285 1.77 11.31 7.57
N GLN A 286 2.13 10.12 8.04
CA GLN A 286 3.20 9.95 9.02
C GLN A 286 4.60 10.08 8.41
N VAL A 287 4.77 9.82 7.11
CA VAL A 287 6.08 9.83 6.45
C VAL A 287 6.65 11.25 6.34
N ASP A 288 7.87 11.44 6.82
CA ASP A 288 8.68 12.65 6.68
C ASP A 288 10.18 12.33 6.77
N ASP A 289 11.03 13.35 6.86
CA ASP A 289 12.48 13.22 6.83
C ASP A 289 13.07 12.42 8.01
N SER A 290 12.30 12.22 9.09
CA SER A 290 12.70 11.41 10.25
C SER A 290 12.04 10.02 10.27
N THR A 291 11.57 9.56 9.11
CA THR A 291 10.87 8.28 8.97
C THR A 291 11.72 7.22 8.26
N ALA A 292 11.85 6.05 8.88
CA ALA A 292 12.24 4.83 8.16
C ALA A 292 10.99 4.16 7.55
N VAL A 293 10.97 3.99 6.23
CA VAL A 293 9.83 3.39 5.52
C VAL A 293 10.14 1.94 5.15
N PHE A 294 9.22 1.03 5.47
CA PHE A 294 9.21 -0.33 4.96
C PHE A 294 7.99 -0.53 4.05
N PHE A 295 8.18 -1.15 2.90
CA PHE A 295 7.11 -1.46 1.97
C PHE A 295 7.26 -2.91 1.51
N SER A 296 6.25 -3.73 1.75
CA SER A 296 6.24 -5.09 1.23
C SER A 296 6.02 -5.06 -0.29
N GLY A 297 6.91 -5.69 -1.05
CA GLY A 297 6.83 -5.76 -2.52
C GLY A 297 5.68 -6.64 -3.07
N ALA A 298 4.66 -6.95 -2.27
CA ALA A 298 3.69 -8.02 -2.56
C ALA A 298 2.59 -7.69 -3.58
N TRP A 299 2.48 -6.45 -4.07
CA TRP A 299 1.39 -6.04 -4.97
C TRP A 299 1.32 -6.87 -6.27
N ASN A 300 2.40 -7.52 -6.69
CA ASN A 300 2.40 -8.39 -7.88
C ASN A 300 1.72 -9.76 -7.70
N SER A 301 1.27 -10.12 -6.50
CA SER A 301 0.69 -11.46 -6.24
C SER A 301 -0.83 -11.50 -6.11
N TYR A 302 -1.52 -10.37 -6.31
CA TYR A 302 -2.98 -10.32 -6.36
C TYR A 302 -3.56 -10.61 -7.76
N THR A 303 -2.76 -10.47 -8.81
CA THR A 303 -3.24 -10.63 -10.20
C THR A 303 -2.47 -11.67 -11.02
N ALA A 304 -1.34 -12.20 -10.52
CA ALA A 304 -0.44 -13.03 -11.34
C ALA A 304 -0.42 -14.53 -11.03
N ASP A 305 -0.96 -15.00 -9.90
CA ASP A 305 -0.89 -16.42 -9.49
C ASP A 305 -2.27 -17.05 -9.23
N ARG A 306 -3.20 -16.87 -10.17
CA ARG A 306 -4.38 -17.74 -10.31
C ARG A 306 -4.63 -18.09 -11.78
N GLY A 307 -3.55 -18.50 -12.45
CA GLY A 307 -3.62 -19.20 -13.74
C GLY A 307 -3.97 -20.66 -13.56
#